data_AF-A0A7Y5CZ30-F1
#
_entry.id   AF-A0A7Y5CZ30-F1
#
_cell.length_a   1.000
_cell.length_b   1.000
_cell.length_c   1.000
_cell.angle_alpha   90.00
_cell.angle_beta   90.00
_cell.angle_gamma   90.00
#
_symmetry.space_group_name_H-M   'P 1'
#
loop_
_entity.id
_entity.type
_entity.pdbx_description
1 polymer ?
#
loop_
_entity_poly.entity_id
_entity_poly.type
_entity_poly.pdbx_seq_one_letter_code
_entity_poly.pdbx_strand_id
1 'polypeptide(L)'
;MAKIFRSARQSLAENGNVKKYIRYALGEIILVVLGILIALQIDTTYTNYQLEKTEVKYLTEIKNNLKFDLNDIQFNIDFNVKRLRSNLVVLQYLNKEIPYSDSIGFHLSNLPYSARTLPNNSTYETVKSKGLDIISNDSLRQRITTLYDFGYKNVIDFESKDDHQFQFGILLPEVIKSINVIAVWK
;
A
#
# COMPACT_ATOMS: atom_id res chain seq x y z
N MET A 1 42.52 27.72 15.47
CA MET A 1 41.80 28.11 16.71
C MET A 1 42.44 27.55 17.97
N ALA A 2 42.73 26.24 18.08
CA ALA A 2 43.33 25.65 19.29
C ALA A 2 44.61 26.36 19.79
N LYS A 3 45.47 26.85 18.90
CA LYS A 3 46.73 27.55 19.27
C LYS A 3 46.51 28.90 19.97
N ILE A 4 45.45 29.64 19.59
CA ILE A 4 45.12 30.97 20.12
C ILE A 4 44.43 30.85 21.49
N PHE A 5 43.51 29.89 21.64
CA PHE A 5 42.89 29.59 22.93
C PHE A 5 43.88 28.96 23.92
N ARG A 6 44.87 28.20 23.43
CA ARG A 6 45.95 27.62 24.23
C ARG A 6 46.89 28.68 24.80
N SER A 7 47.35 29.64 23.99
CA SER A 7 48.24 30.71 24.46
C SER A 7 47.54 31.67 25.44
N ALA A 8 46.25 31.96 25.24
CA ALA A 8 45.45 32.75 26.18
C ALA A 8 45.23 32.02 27.52
N ARG A 9 45.04 30.69 27.52
CA ARG A 9 44.96 29.88 28.75
C ARG A 9 46.27 29.84 29.51
N GLN A 10 47.39 29.74 28.80
CA GLN A 10 48.73 29.72 29.40
C GLN A 10 49.04 31.04 30.13
N SER A 11 48.80 32.20 29.48
CA SER A 11 49.09 33.50 30.11
C SER A 11 48.14 33.84 31.27
N LEU A 12 46.89 33.34 31.27
CA LEU A 12 45.93 33.54 32.37
C LEU A 12 46.22 32.65 33.58
N ALA A 13 46.77 31.44 33.36
CA ALA A 13 47.21 30.55 34.43
C ALA A 13 48.50 31.06 35.11
N GLU A 14 49.44 31.61 34.34
CA GLU A 14 50.69 32.21 34.85
C GLU A 14 50.45 33.47 35.69
N ASN A 15 49.37 34.23 35.42
CA ASN A 15 49.01 35.46 36.14
C ASN A 15 48.19 35.24 37.44
N GLY A 16 47.97 34.01 37.89
CA GLY A 16 47.30 33.69 39.17
C GLY A 16 45.80 34.06 39.28
N ASN A 17 45.17 34.57 38.22
CA ASN A 17 43.79 35.06 38.26
C ASN A 17 42.76 33.97 37.88
N VAL A 18 42.56 33.04 38.81
CA VAL A 18 41.67 31.86 38.67
C VAL A 18 40.26 32.24 38.19
N LYS A 19 39.71 33.38 38.65
CA LYS A 19 38.38 33.85 38.23
C LYS A 19 38.29 34.17 36.72
N LYS A 20 39.35 34.73 36.11
CA LYS A 20 39.36 34.98 34.66
C LYS A 20 39.51 33.68 33.87
N TYR A 21 40.33 32.75 34.34
CA TYR A 21 40.52 31.45 33.72
C TYR A 21 39.21 30.64 33.65
N ILE A 22 38.46 30.57 34.76
CA ILE A 22 37.18 29.84 34.81
C ILE A 22 36.16 30.42 33.82
N ARG A 23 36.05 31.76 33.71
CA ARG A 23 35.12 32.40 32.75
C ARG A 23 35.46 32.07 31.29
N TYR A 24 36.75 32.08 30.95
CA TYR A 24 37.20 31.73 29.60
C TYR A 24 36.99 30.25 29.28
N ALA A 25 37.28 29.35 30.22
CA ALA A 25 37.03 27.92 30.04
C ALA A 25 35.53 27.60 29.90
N LEU A 26 34.67 28.27 30.67
CA LEU A 26 33.20 28.16 30.52
C LEU A 26 32.73 28.66 29.15
N GLY A 27 33.26 29.79 28.67
CA GLY A 27 32.94 30.29 27.33
C GLY A 27 33.33 29.31 26.23
N GLU A 28 34.47 28.62 26.36
CA GLU A 28 34.89 27.60 25.40
C GLU A 28 34.00 26.36 25.42
N ILE A 29 33.61 25.88 26.61
CA ILE A 29 32.67 24.77 26.74
C ILE A 29 31.33 25.13 26.08
N ILE A 30 30.81 26.34 26.34
CA ILE A 30 29.55 26.80 25.74
C ILE A 30 29.66 26.85 24.21
N LEU A 31 30.77 27.37 23.67
CA LEU A 31 30.98 27.42 22.22
C LEU A 31 31.09 26.03 21.58
N VAL A 32 31.76 25.08 22.25
CA VAL A 32 31.85 23.69 21.78
C VAL A 32 30.47 23.02 21.80
N VAL A 33 29.71 23.20 22.89
CA VAL A 33 28.35 22.66 23.02
C VAL A 33 27.44 23.24 21.94
N LEU A 34 27.48 24.56 21.69
CA LEU A 34 26.73 25.19 20.60
C LEU A 34 27.11 24.64 19.23
N GLY A 35 28.40 24.43 18.98
CA GLY A 35 28.88 23.81 17.74
C GLY A 35 28.33 22.40 17.53
N ILE A 36 28.33 21.57 18.58
CA ILE A 36 27.78 20.21 18.54
C ILE A 36 26.27 20.23 18.32
N LEU A 37 25.54 21.10 19.04
CA LEU A 37 24.08 21.21 18.90
C LEU A 37 23.68 21.67 17.49
N ILE A 38 24.40 22.65 16.92
CA ILE A 38 24.14 23.09 15.54
C ILE A 38 24.45 21.97 14.54
N ALA A 39 25.55 21.25 14.72
CA ALA A 39 25.89 20.11 13.85
C ALA A 39 24.81 19.01 13.91
N LEU A 40 24.36 18.64 15.12
CA LEU A 40 23.29 17.68 15.33
C LEU A 40 21.97 18.17 14.72
N GLN A 41 21.65 19.45 14.86
CA GLN A 41 20.43 20.03 14.32
C GLN A 41 20.43 20.00 12.78
N ILE A 42 21.55 20.34 12.15
CA ILE A 42 21.69 20.30 10.68
C ILE A 42 21.51 18.86 10.19
N ASP A 43 22.19 17.90 10.82
CA ASP A 43 22.12 16.48 10.46
C ASP A 43 20.69 15.90 10.62
N THR A 44 20.04 16.23 11.73
CA THR A 44 18.64 15.82 12.00
C THR A 44 17.69 16.44 10.97
N THR A 45 17.86 17.72 10.63
CA THR A 45 17.00 18.41 9.66
C THR A 45 17.17 17.83 8.25
N TYR A 46 18.40 17.57 7.83
CA TYR A 46 18.68 16.92 6.54
C TYR A 46 18.09 15.51 6.49
N THR A 47 18.24 14.72 7.55
CA THR A 47 17.66 13.37 7.65
C THR A 47 16.14 13.41 7.55
N ASN A 48 15.47 14.28 8.32
CA ASN A 48 14.02 14.45 8.27
C ASN A 48 13.51 14.84 6.87
N TYR A 49 14.23 15.72 6.18
CA TYR A 49 13.91 16.11 4.80
C TYR A 49 14.00 14.93 3.82
N GLN A 50 14.99 14.04 3.98
CA GLN A 50 15.10 12.84 3.15
C GLN A 50 13.98 11.82 3.46
N LEU A 51 13.58 11.71 4.72
CA LEU A 51 12.45 10.87 5.13
C LEU A 51 11.14 11.39 4.52
N GLU A 52 10.87 12.69 4.60
CA GLU A 52 9.68 13.31 3.99
C GLU A 52 9.62 13.09 2.48
N LYS A 53 10.75 13.27 1.77
CA LYS A 53 10.83 12.96 0.34
C LYS A 53 10.51 11.51 0.02
N THR A 54 11.01 10.60 0.85
CA THR A 54 10.79 9.16 0.71
C THR A 54 9.32 8.81 0.95
N GLU A 55 8.71 9.39 1.99
CA GLU A 55 7.28 9.27 2.27
C GLU A 55 6.43 9.74 1.08
N VAL A 56 6.66 10.96 0.60
CA VAL A 56 5.91 11.54 -0.52
C VAL A 56 6.04 10.69 -1.79
N LYS A 57 7.24 10.18 -2.08
CA LYS A 57 7.47 9.26 -3.20
C LYS A 57 6.59 8.02 -3.07
N TYR A 58 6.66 7.32 -1.93
CA TYR A 58 5.90 6.08 -1.73
C TYR A 58 4.39 6.31 -1.70
N LEU A 59 3.91 7.38 -1.05
CA LEU A 59 2.49 7.72 -1.06
C LEU A 59 1.99 8.07 -2.46
N THR A 60 2.82 8.69 -3.29
CA THR A 60 2.50 8.96 -4.70
C THR A 60 2.39 7.67 -5.52
N GLU A 61 3.34 6.75 -5.33
CA GLU A 61 3.31 5.44 -5.98
C GLU A 61 2.08 4.62 -5.54
N ILE A 62 1.81 4.53 -4.22
CA ILE A 62 0.61 3.88 -3.67
C ILE A 62 -0.65 4.50 -4.27
N LYS A 63 -0.76 5.84 -4.28
CA LYS A 63 -1.91 6.53 -4.88
C LYS A 63 -2.12 6.15 -6.35
N ASN A 64 -1.04 6.01 -7.12
CA ASN A 64 -1.14 5.60 -8.52
C ASN A 64 -1.57 4.13 -8.64
N ASN A 65 -1.01 3.23 -7.82
CA ASN A 65 -1.45 1.84 -7.74
C ASN A 65 -2.95 1.74 -7.44
N LEU A 66 -3.44 2.47 -6.44
CA LEU A 66 -4.86 2.50 -6.06
C LEU A 66 -5.79 3.00 -7.17
N LYS A 67 -5.32 3.86 -8.09
CA LYS A 67 -6.11 4.25 -9.27
C LYS A 67 -6.29 3.10 -10.25
N PHE A 68 -5.25 2.28 -10.44
CA PHE A 68 -5.36 1.07 -11.26
C PHE A 68 -6.28 0.05 -10.59
N ASP A 69 -6.10 -0.17 -9.29
CA ASP A 69 -6.93 -1.08 -8.51
C ASP A 69 -8.42 -0.67 -8.58
N LEU A 70 -8.72 0.63 -8.49
CA LEU A 70 -10.10 1.14 -8.63
C LEU A 70 -10.72 0.78 -9.99
N ASN A 71 -9.95 0.90 -11.07
CA ASN A 71 -10.42 0.57 -12.41
C ASN A 71 -10.65 -0.94 -12.57
N ASP A 72 -9.77 -1.78 -12.01
CA ASP A 72 -9.92 -3.24 -11.98
C ASP A 72 -11.20 -3.64 -11.22
N ILE A 73 -11.38 -3.08 -10.02
CA ILE A 73 -12.57 -3.32 -9.19
C ILE A 73 -13.84 -2.87 -9.93
N GLN A 74 -13.82 -1.72 -10.60
CA GLN A 74 -14.98 -1.26 -11.37
C GLN A 74 -15.30 -2.19 -12.54
N PHE A 75 -14.27 -2.68 -13.26
CA PHE A 75 -14.45 -3.68 -14.30
C PHE A 75 -15.07 -4.97 -13.74
N ASN A 76 -14.59 -5.44 -12.59
CA ASN A 76 -15.11 -6.64 -11.92
C ASN A 76 -16.57 -6.48 -11.48
N ILE A 77 -16.95 -5.29 -10.97
CA ILE A 77 -18.34 -4.97 -10.64
C ILE A 77 -19.20 -5.03 -11.90
N ASP A 78 -18.79 -4.36 -12.98
CA ASP A 78 -19.56 -4.31 -14.22
C ASP A 78 -19.69 -5.70 -14.87
N PHE A 79 -18.64 -6.51 -14.80
CA PHE A 79 -18.63 -7.90 -15.23
C PHE A 79 -19.66 -8.73 -14.44
N ASN A 80 -19.64 -8.64 -13.11
CA ASN A 80 -20.59 -9.36 -12.25
C ASN A 80 -22.04 -8.91 -12.46
N VAL A 81 -22.29 -7.61 -12.68
CA VAL A 81 -23.64 -7.10 -13.00
C VAL A 81 -24.17 -7.70 -14.30
N LYS A 82 -23.34 -7.81 -15.35
CA LYS A 82 -23.74 -8.45 -16.62
C LYS A 82 -24.02 -9.95 -16.44
N ARG A 83 -23.23 -10.63 -15.61
CA ARG A 83 -23.45 -12.04 -15.28
C ARG A 83 -24.72 -12.26 -14.48
N LEU A 84 -24.98 -11.43 -13.46
CA LEU A 84 -26.21 -11.50 -12.68
C LEU A 84 -27.44 -11.42 -13.59
N ARG A 85 -27.44 -10.48 -14.56
CA ARG A 85 -28.53 -10.38 -15.56
C ARG A 85 -28.68 -11.66 -16.38
N SER A 86 -27.59 -12.25 -16.84
CA SER A 86 -27.62 -13.52 -17.58
C SER A 86 -28.12 -14.69 -16.73
N ASN A 87 -27.66 -14.79 -15.48
CA ASN A 87 -28.08 -15.80 -14.52
C ASN A 87 -29.59 -15.72 -14.25
N LEU A 88 -30.14 -14.52 -14.12
CA LEU A 88 -31.59 -14.32 -13.93
C LEU A 88 -32.40 -14.81 -15.14
N VAL A 89 -31.94 -14.54 -16.36
CA VAL A 89 -32.58 -15.04 -17.59
C VAL A 89 -32.53 -16.57 -17.66
N VAL A 90 -31.39 -17.17 -17.34
CA VAL A 90 -31.28 -18.63 -17.28
C VAL A 90 -32.21 -19.21 -16.22
N LEU A 91 -32.31 -18.59 -15.04
CA LEU A 91 -33.20 -19.07 -13.99
C LEU A 91 -34.68 -19.05 -14.43
N GLN A 92 -35.13 -17.99 -15.11
CA GLN A 92 -36.47 -17.93 -15.68
C GLN A 92 -36.72 -19.04 -16.70
N TYR A 93 -35.73 -19.31 -17.56
CA TYR A 93 -35.81 -20.41 -18.52
C TYR A 93 -35.91 -21.78 -17.82
N LEU A 94 -35.08 -22.04 -16.81
CA LEU A 94 -35.09 -23.29 -16.05
C LEU A 94 -36.40 -23.49 -15.28
N ASN A 95 -37.00 -22.40 -14.78
CA ASN A 95 -38.32 -22.41 -14.14
C ASN A 95 -39.48 -22.55 -15.13
N LYS A 96 -39.21 -22.63 -16.44
CA LYS A 96 -40.20 -22.71 -17.52
C LYS A 96 -41.11 -21.48 -17.62
N GLU A 97 -40.64 -20.33 -17.13
CA GLU A 97 -41.34 -19.05 -17.22
C GLU A 97 -41.22 -18.43 -18.62
N ILE A 98 -40.13 -18.75 -19.33
CA ILE A 98 -39.88 -18.32 -20.71
C ILE A 98 -39.50 -19.52 -21.59
N PRO A 99 -39.88 -19.53 -22.89
CA PRO A 99 -39.48 -20.57 -23.82
C PRO A 99 -37.99 -20.43 -24.19
N TYR A 100 -37.43 -21.48 -24.79
CA TYR A 100 -36.08 -21.40 -25.38
C TYR A 100 -36.06 -20.40 -26.55
N SER A 101 -34.98 -19.62 -26.64
CA SER A 101 -34.67 -18.72 -27.75
C SER A 101 -33.17 -18.71 -28.02
N ASP A 102 -32.75 -18.19 -29.18
CA ASP A 102 -31.32 -18.11 -29.55
C ASP A 102 -30.49 -17.32 -28.53
N SER A 103 -31.08 -16.34 -27.83
CA SER A 103 -30.41 -15.60 -26.76
C SER A 103 -30.15 -16.43 -25.51
N ILE A 104 -30.92 -17.50 -25.25
CA ILE A 104 -30.70 -18.39 -24.10
C ILE A 104 -29.34 -19.07 -24.20
N GLY A 105 -28.92 -19.48 -25.40
CA GLY A 105 -27.58 -20.05 -25.62
C GLY A 105 -26.47 -19.11 -25.16
N PHE A 106 -26.56 -17.81 -25.50
CA PHE A 106 -25.63 -16.79 -25.05
C PHE A 106 -25.60 -16.65 -23.52
N HIS A 107 -26.75 -16.65 -22.85
CA HIS A 107 -26.81 -16.53 -21.38
C HIS A 107 -26.28 -17.80 -20.68
N LEU A 108 -26.57 -18.99 -21.22
CA LEU A 108 -26.02 -20.26 -20.74
C LEU A 108 -24.49 -20.29 -20.85
N SER A 109 -23.92 -19.80 -21.95
CA SER A 109 -22.46 -19.70 -22.13
C SER A 109 -21.78 -18.74 -21.15
N ASN A 110 -22.53 -17.80 -20.55
CA ASN A 110 -22.02 -16.84 -19.57
C ASN A 110 -22.22 -17.28 -18.10
N LEU A 111 -22.80 -18.46 -17.87
CA LEU A 111 -22.93 -19.06 -16.53
C LEU A 111 -21.58 -19.33 -15.87
N PRO A 112 -20.59 -19.96 -16.53
CA PRO A 112 -19.28 -20.12 -15.92
C PRO A 112 -18.52 -18.79 -15.85
N TYR A 113 -17.33 -18.81 -15.27
CA TYR A 113 -16.43 -17.66 -15.01
C TYR A 113 -16.75 -16.85 -13.75
N SER A 114 -15.74 -16.18 -13.25
CA SER A 114 -15.76 -15.37 -12.04
C SER A 114 -14.85 -14.18 -12.24
N ALA A 115 -15.18 -13.06 -11.60
CA ALA A 115 -14.27 -11.93 -11.52
C ALA A 115 -13.05 -12.28 -10.66
N ARG A 116 -11.94 -11.59 -10.89
CA ARG A 116 -10.73 -11.72 -10.07
C ARG A 116 -10.18 -10.35 -9.76
N THR A 117 -9.97 -10.08 -8.49
CA THR A 117 -9.32 -8.86 -8.02
C THR A 117 -7.81 -9.03 -8.10
N LEU A 118 -7.13 -8.10 -8.76
CA LEU A 118 -5.68 -8.13 -8.97
C LEU A 118 -5.03 -6.85 -8.42
N PRO A 119 -4.93 -6.70 -7.09
CA PRO A 119 -4.43 -5.46 -6.50
C PRO A 119 -2.92 -5.32 -6.72
N ASN A 120 -2.48 -4.10 -7.01
CA ASN A 120 -1.07 -3.80 -7.10
C ASN A 120 -0.47 -3.54 -5.71
N ASN A 121 0.13 -4.60 -5.16
CA ASN A 121 0.74 -4.58 -3.82
C ASN A 121 2.23 -4.19 -3.84
N SER A 122 2.83 -3.95 -5.00
CA SER A 122 4.30 -3.83 -5.14
C SER A 122 4.92 -2.74 -4.26
N THR A 123 4.37 -1.53 -4.31
CA THR A 123 4.84 -0.42 -3.47
C THR A 123 4.52 -0.65 -2.00
N TYR A 124 3.34 -1.18 -1.68
CA TYR A 124 2.97 -1.46 -0.28
C TYR A 124 3.92 -2.48 0.38
N GLU A 125 4.23 -3.59 -0.29
CA GLU A 125 5.17 -4.59 0.22
C GLU A 125 6.59 -4.02 0.36
N THR A 126 6.99 -3.12 -0.55
CA THR A 126 8.26 -2.40 -0.45
C THR A 126 8.29 -1.51 0.80
N VAL A 127 7.23 -0.74 1.06
CA VAL A 127 7.15 0.10 2.27
C VAL A 127 7.12 -0.77 3.53
N LYS A 128 6.32 -1.84 3.52
CA LYS A 128 6.19 -2.78 4.64
C LYS A 128 7.51 -3.45 5.01
N SER A 129 8.31 -3.86 4.01
CA SER A 129 9.63 -4.47 4.23
C SER A 129 10.68 -3.49 4.77
N LYS A 130 10.56 -2.20 4.43
CA LYS A 130 11.45 -1.15 4.94
C LYS A 130 11.06 -0.61 6.31
N GLY A 131 9.79 -0.72 6.68
CA GLY A 131 9.22 -0.13 7.88
C GLY A 131 8.04 0.77 7.51
N LEU A 132 6.87 0.48 8.08
CA LEU A 132 5.66 1.27 7.82
C LEU A 132 5.77 2.68 8.42
N ASP A 133 6.65 2.90 9.40
CA ASP A 133 6.96 4.18 10.04
C ASP A 133 7.55 5.23 9.08
N ILE A 134 7.96 4.83 7.87
CA ILE A 134 8.23 5.74 6.75
C ILE A 134 7.02 6.64 6.45
N ILE A 135 5.79 6.15 6.67
CA ILE A 135 4.58 6.95 6.59
C ILE A 135 4.37 7.59 7.96
N SER A 136 4.70 8.87 8.08
CA SER A 136 4.66 9.62 9.35
C SER A 136 3.25 9.80 9.89
N ASN A 137 2.24 9.87 9.01
CA ASN A 137 0.85 9.99 9.42
C ASN A 137 0.29 8.62 9.87
N ASP A 138 0.19 8.42 11.18
CA ASP A 138 -0.31 7.19 11.80
C ASP A 138 -1.69 6.75 11.29
N SER A 139 -2.61 7.69 11.12
CA SER A 139 -3.97 7.39 10.66
C SER A 139 -3.96 6.92 9.20
N LEU A 140 -3.21 7.59 8.33
CA LEU A 140 -3.05 7.21 6.94
C LEU A 140 -2.37 5.84 6.82
N ARG A 141 -1.28 5.64 7.56
CA ARG A 141 -0.55 4.38 7.65
C ARG A 141 -1.50 3.23 8.01
N GLN A 142 -2.30 3.40 9.06
CA GLN A 142 -3.27 2.40 9.49
C GLN A 142 -4.32 2.10 8.41
N ARG A 143 -4.83 3.12 7.71
CA ARG A 143 -5.81 2.94 6.62
C ARG A 143 -5.21 2.18 5.44
N ILE A 144 -3.97 2.51 5.05
CA ILE A 144 -3.24 1.80 3.98
C ILE A 144 -3.03 0.34 4.40
N THR A 145 -2.49 0.09 5.60
CA THR A 145 -2.30 -1.26 6.11
C THR A 145 -3.61 -2.04 6.17
N THR A 146 -4.70 -1.42 6.64
CA THR A 146 -6.01 -2.09 6.71
C THR A 146 -6.51 -2.51 5.32
N LEU A 147 -6.37 -1.64 4.33
CA LEU A 147 -6.77 -1.95 2.95
C LEU A 147 -5.97 -3.14 2.40
N TYR A 148 -4.64 -3.10 2.47
CA TYR A 148 -3.79 -4.12 1.86
C TYR A 148 -3.77 -5.44 2.63
N ASP A 149 -3.64 -5.39 3.96
CA ASP A 149 -3.49 -6.60 4.77
C ASP A 149 -4.80 -7.28 5.13
N PHE A 150 -5.93 -6.57 5.08
CA PHE A 150 -7.25 -7.12 5.38
C PHE A 150 -8.21 -6.99 4.20
N GLY A 151 -8.41 -5.78 3.67
CA GLY A 151 -9.38 -5.54 2.60
C GLY A 151 -9.14 -6.41 1.37
N TYR A 152 -7.98 -6.27 0.74
CA TYR A 152 -7.61 -7.05 -0.45
C TYR A 152 -7.50 -8.55 -0.16
N LYS A 153 -6.93 -8.93 0.99
CA LYS A 153 -6.86 -10.35 1.35
C LYS A 153 -8.23 -10.98 1.48
N ASN A 154 -9.19 -10.32 2.14
CA ASN A 154 -10.55 -10.86 2.29
C ASN A 154 -11.25 -11.04 0.95
N VAL A 155 -11.11 -10.07 0.04
CA VAL A 155 -11.71 -10.17 -1.31
C VAL A 155 -11.10 -11.33 -2.09
N ILE A 156 -9.76 -11.43 -2.12
CA ILE A 156 -9.06 -12.51 -2.83
C ILE A 156 -9.36 -13.88 -2.19
N ASP A 157 -9.46 -13.95 -0.87
CA ASP A 157 -9.77 -15.18 -0.14
C ASP A 157 -11.18 -15.66 -0.51
N PHE A 158 -12.17 -14.77 -0.46
CA PHE A 158 -13.53 -15.05 -0.89
C PHE A 158 -13.59 -15.51 -2.36
N GLU A 159 -12.94 -14.78 -3.27
CA GLU A 159 -12.91 -15.15 -4.69
C GLU A 159 -12.27 -16.53 -4.90
N SER A 160 -11.14 -16.81 -4.23
CA SER A 160 -10.38 -18.04 -4.48
C SER A 160 -10.92 -19.27 -3.76
N LYS A 161 -11.40 -19.13 -2.51
CA LYS A 161 -11.84 -20.25 -1.68
C LYS A 161 -13.34 -20.51 -1.75
N ASP A 162 -14.14 -19.47 -1.98
CA ASP A 162 -15.59 -19.61 -2.01
C ASP A 162 -16.10 -19.62 -3.45
N ASP A 163 -15.97 -18.50 -4.18
CA ASP A 163 -16.56 -18.37 -5.51
C ASP A 163 -15.90 -19.30 -6.52
N HIS A 164 -14.58 -19.25 -6.71
CA HIS A 164 -13.86 -20.10 -7.66
C HIS A 164 -14.06 -21.59 -7.35
N GLN A 165 -13.99 -21.96 -6.08
CA GLN A 165 -14.17 -23.36 -5.68
C GLN A 165 -15.59 -23.84 -6.01
N PHE A 166 -16.61 -23.01 -5.76
CA PHE A 166 -17.98 -23.32 -6.16
C PHE A 166 -18.15 -23.38 -7.68
N GLN A 167 -17.64 -22.39 -8.42
CA GLN A 167 -17.74 -22.28 -9.88
C GLN A 167 -17.11 -23.49 -10.58
N PHE A 168 -15.86 -23.83 -10.24
CA PHE A 168 -15.13 -24.90 -10.93
C PHE A 168 -15.36 -26.28 -10.32
N GLY A 169 -15.65 -26.37 -9.03
CA GLY A 169 -15.84 -27.63 -8.33
C GLY A 169 -17.27 -28.18 -8.41
N ILE A 170 -18.27 -27.31 -8.55
CA ILE A 170 -19.69 -27.70 -8.48
C ILE A 170 -20.44 -27.22 -9.72
N LEU A 171 -20.49 -25.91 -9.97
CA LEU A 171 -21.37 -25.35 -11.00
C LEU A 171 -20.99 -25.81 -12.40
N LEU A 172 -19.74 -25.61 -12.81
CA LEU A 172 -19.29 -25.94 -14.17
C LEU A 172 -19.45 -27.43 -14.50
N PRO A 173 -19.08 -28.39 -13.63
CA PRO A 173 -19.37 -29.81 -13.85
C PRO A 173 -20.85 -30.11 -14.08
N GLU A 174 -21.76 -29.54 -13.29
CA GLU A 174 -23.21 -29.77 -13.43
C GLU A 174 -23.78 -29.13 -14.69
N VAL A 175 -23.30 -27.94 -15.05
CA VAL A 175 -23.65 -27.27 -16.31
C VAL A 175 -23.22 -28.13 -17.49
N ILE A 176 -21.96 -28.58 -17.55
CA ILE A 176 -21.43 -29.41 -18.65
C ILE A 176 -22.19 -30.73 -18.80
N LYS A 177 -22.60 -31.38 -17.70
CA LYS A 177 -23.43 -32.60 -17.77
C LYS A 177 -24.80 -32.35 -18.40
N SER A 178 -25.33 -31.15 -18.23
CA SER A 178 -26.72 -30.80 -18.54
C SER A 178 -26.89 -30.05 -19.87
N ILE A 179 -25.80 -29.55 -20.46
CA ILE A 179 -25.82 -28.83 -21.74
C ILE A 179 -24.99 -29.55 -22.79
N ASN A 180 -25.48 -29.55 -24.02
CA ASN A 180 -24.70 -30.05 -25.15
C ASN A 180 -23.84 -28.90 -25.70
N VAL A 181 -22.51 -29.01 -25.56
CA VAL A 181 -21.58 -27.97 -26.01
C VAL A 181 -21.35 -28.12 -27.52
N ILE A 182 -22.02 -27.27 -28.30
CA ILE A 182 -21.96 -27.32 -29.78
C ILE A 182 -20.68 -26.65 -30.31
N ALA A 183 -20.18 -25.63 -29.62
CA ALA A 183 -18.90 -24.97 -29.90
C ALA A 183 -18.36 -24.28 -28.64
N VAL A 184 -17.04 -24.37 -28.43
CA VAL A 184 -16.31 -23.48 -27.53
C VAL A 184 -15.64 -22.46 -28.44
N TRP A 185 -16.01 -21.18 -28.33
CA TRP A 185 -15.36 -20.12 -29.11
C TRP A 185 -13.85 -20.14 -28.80
N LYS A 186 -13.04 -20.32 -29.85
CA LYS A 186 -11.57 -20.28 -29.79
C LYS A 186 -11.08 -18.84 -29.68
#